data_AF-X6P0Z1-F1
#
_entry.id   AF-X6P0Z1-F1
#
_cell.length_a   1.000
_cell.length_b   1.000
_cell.length_c   1.000
_cell.angle_alpha   90.00
_cell.angle_beta   90.00
_cell.angle_gamma   90.00
#
_symmetry.space_group_name_H-M   'P 1'
#
loop_
_entity.id
_entity.type
_entity.pdbx_description
1 polymer ?
#
loop_
_entity_poly.entity_id
_entity_poly.type
_entity_poly.pdbx_seq_one_letter_code
_entity_poly.pdbx_strand_id
1 'polypeptide(L)'
;ESADKLSDAVFKLAEHGQTALGPALAVAIGIASRSRGSQVILCTDGLANIGVAKYFQILQKKKKGTLDNLSVEQEEAAGNWYENLGNYAVQHGVTVNVISITDDGCRMENLGKLTDATNGYIRRIDPLKLTEKFSGIVDKPVIATQCQAKMILHPGLEFCI
;
A
#
# COMPACT_ATOMS: atom_id res chain seq x y z
N GLU A 1 19.23 -4.46 21.27
CA GLU A 1 20.18 -5.36 20.61
C GLU A 1 20.11 -5.39 19.08
N SER A 2 18.94 -5.24 18.43
CA SER A 2 18.86 -5.28 16.96
C SER A 2 18.98 -3.92 16.26
N ALA A 3 18.98 -2.81 17.00
CA ALA A 3 18.93 -1.45 16.44
C ALA A 3 20.16 -1.13 15.59
N ASP A 4 21.37 -1.41 16.10
CA ASP A 4 22.62 -1.09 15.39
C ASP A 4 22.75 -1.94 14.11
N LYS A 5 22.47 -3.25 14.20
CA LYS A 5 22.49 -4.15 13.03
C LYS A 5 21.47 -3.75 11.96
N LEU A 6 20.28 -3.31 12.38
CA LEU A 6 19.25 -2.82 11.46
C LEU A 6 19.68 -1.49 10.83
N SER A 7 20.22 -0.57 11.63
CA SER A 7 20.74 0.70 11.14
C SER A 7 21.83 0.48 10.09
N ASP A 8 22.80 -0.38 10.38
CA ASP A 8 23.85 -0.76 9.44
C ASP A 8 23.29 -1.37 8.16
N ALA A 9 22.29 -2.26 8.26
CA ALA A 9 21.66 -2.87 7.09
C ALA A 9 20.94 -1.82 6.24
N VAL A 10 20.20 -0.90 6.87
CA VAL A 10 19.48 0.19 6.20
C VAL A 10 20.47 1.12 5.48
N PHE A 11 21.57 1.51 6.14
CA PHE A 11 22.58 2.40 5.53
C PHE A 11 23.40 1.73 4.41
N LYS A 12 23.41 0.40 4.33
CA LYS A 12 24.07 -0.36 3.26
C LYS A 12 23.17 -0.63 2.04
N LEU A 13 21.89 -0.29 2.11
CA LEU A 13 20.97 -0.48 0.97
C LEU A 13 21.42 0.38 -0.22
N ALA A 14 21.42 -0.23 -1.40
CA ALA A 14 21.73 0.43 -2.66
C ALA A 14 20.71 0.02 -3.73
N GLU A 15 20.25 0.99 -4.50
CA GLU A 15 19.32 0.73 -5.60
C GLU A 15 20.03 0.24 -6.86
N HIS A 16 19.30 -0.54 -7.66
CA HIS A 16 19.78 -1.09 -8.94
C HIS A 16 18.76 -0.84 -10.07
N GLY A 17 17.96 0.23 -9.97
CA GLY A 17 17.04 0.72 -11.01
C GLY A 17 15.74 -0.09 -11.23
N GLN A 18 15.59 -1.25 -10.59
CA GLN A 18 14.41 -2.10 -10.69
C GLN A 18 13.48 -1.93 -9.49
N THR A 19 12.16 -1.85 -9.74
CA THR A 19 11.13 -1.61 -8.73
C THR A 19 10.05 -2.69 -8.81
N ALA A 20 10.27 -3.80 -8.12
CA ALA A 20 9.34 -4.93 -8.02
C ALA A 20 8.30 -4.72 -6.89
N LEU A 21 7.52 -3.64 -6.98
CA LEU A 21 6.63 -3.18 -5.91
C LEU A 21 5.59 -4.23 -5.49
N GLY A 22 4.92 -4.86 -6.45
CA GLY A 22 3.88 -5.86 -6.16
C GLY A 22 4.42 -7.04 -5.34
N PRO A 23 5.42 -7.79 -5.84
CA PRO A 23 6.03 -8.88 -5.09
C PRO A 23 6.57 -8.46 -3.71
N ALA A 24 7.26 -7.30 -3.63
CA ALA A 24 7.79 -6.80 -2.37
C ALA A 24 6.67 -6.56 -1.33
N LEU A 25 5.57 -5.94 -1.76
CA LEU A 25 4.42 -5.66 -0.92
C LEU A 25 3.70 -6.94 -0.47
N ALA A 26 3.54 -7.92 -1.36
CA ALA A 26 2.97 -9.21 -1.03
C ALA A 26 3.80 -9.95 0.04
N VAL A 27 5.13 -9.95 -0.11
CA VAL A 27 6.04 -10.54 0.88
C VAL A 27 5.95 -9.80 2.21
N ALA A 28 5.99 -8.46 2.20
CA ALA A 28 5.91 -7.65 3.41
C ALA A 28 4.60 -7.90 4.18
N ILE A 29 3.46 -7.94 3.49
CA ILE A 29 2.16 -8.24 4.08
C ILE A 29 2.12 -9.69 4.59
N GLY A 30 2.69 -10.65 3.85
CA GLY A 30 2.79 -12.05 4.28
C GLY A 30 3.64 -12.24 5.55
N ILE A 31 4.70 -11.44 5.72
CA ILE A 31 5.48 -11.42 6.96
C ILE A 31 4.67 -10.77 8.09
N ALA A 32 4.05 -9.61 7.83
CA ALA A 32 3.27 -8.87 8.81
C ALA A 32 1.99 -9.61 9.26
N SER A 33 1.39 -10.42 8.39
CA SER A 33 0.17 -11.19 8.68
C SER A 33 0.35 -12.22 9.80
N ARG A 34 1.60 -12.49 10.20
CA ARG A 34 1.91 -13.33 11.35
C ARG A 34 1.57 -12.70 12.69
N SER A 35 1.39 -11.37 12.75
CA SER A 35 1.02 -10.64 13.96
C SER A 35 -0.07 -9.62 13.64
N ARG A 36 -1.25 -9.76 14.25
CA ARG A 36 -2.34 -8.78 14.11
C ARG A 36 -1.92 -7.43 14.69
N GLY A 37 -2.45 -6.34 14.15
CA GLY A 37 -2.04 -4.99 14.52
C GLY A 37 -0.74 -4.53 13.84
N SER A 38 -0.14 -5.37 13.00
CA SER A 38 1.07 -5.00 12.27
C SER A 38 0.80 -3.96 11.20
N GLN A 39 1.85 -3.20 10.89
CA GLN A 39 1.81 -2.15 9.89
C GLN A 39 2.90 -2.39 8.84
N VAL A 40 2.53 -2.21 7.57
CA VAL A 40 3.46 -2.16 6.45
C VAL A 40 3.51 -0.71 5.95
N ILE A 41 4.70 -0.11 5.91
CA ILE A 41 4.91 1.23 5.36
C ILE A 41 5.68 1.10 4.05
N LEU A 42 5.00 1.31 2.93
CA LEU A 42 5.60 1.32 1.60
C LEU A 42 6.15 2.70 1.30
N CYS A 43 7.48 2.82 1.19
CA CYS A 43 8.14 4.03 0.71
C CYS A 43 8.51 3.84 -0.75
N THR A 44 8.08 4.73 -1.63
CA THR A 44 8.38 4.68 -3.07
C THR A 44 8.57 6.08 -3.63
N ASP A 45 9.49 6.22 -4.57
CA ASP A 45 9.79 7.45 -5.31
C ASP A 45 9.36 7.35 -6.79
N GLY A 46 9.16 6.14 -7.30
CA GLY A 46 8.86 5.87 -8.70
C GLY A 46 7.77 4.84 -8.97
N LEU A 47 7.63 4.48 -10.25
CA LEU A 47 6.65 3.51 -10.74
C LEU A 47 7.19 2.07 -10.68
N ALA A 48 6.31 1.16 -10.29
CA ALA A 48 6.59 -0.27 -10.41
C ALA A 48 6.84 -0.65 -11.88
N ASN A 49 8.00 -1.23 -12.17
CA ASN A 49 8.44 -1.55 -13.53
C ASN A 49 8.68 -3.06 -13.74
N ILE A 50 8.60 -3.87 -12.68
CA ILE A 50 8.76 -5.33 -12.72
C ILE A 50 7.64 -6.06 -11.96
N GLY A 51 7.33 -7.28 -12.43
CA GLY A 51 6.40 -8.21 -11.77
C GLY A 51 4.93 -7.88 -12.02
N VAL A 52 4.06 -8.36 -11.14
CA VAL A 52 2.59 -8.23 -11.28
C VAL A 52 2.16 -6.76 -11.39
N ALA A 53 2.87 -5.87 -10.72
CA ALA A 53 2.64 -4.42 -10.77
C ALA A 53 2.93 -3.80 -12.15
N LYS A 54 3.77 -4.42 -12.99
CA LYS A 54 4.05 -3.97 -14.38
C LYS A 54 2.82 -4.10 -15.27
N TYR A 55 2.02 -5.17 -15.11
CA TYR A 55 0.84 -5.43 -15.93
C TYR A 55 -0.20 -4.31 -15.79
N PHE A 56 -0.32 -3.71 -14.61
CA PHE A 56 -1.17 -2.53 -14.41
C PHE A 56 -0.73 -1.31 -15.22
N GLN A 57 0.58 -1.13 -15.44
CA GLN A 57 1.06 -0.06 -16.30
C GLN A 57 0.59 -0.28 -17.75
N ILE A 58 0.57 -1.55 -18.19
CA ILE A 58 0.13 -1.96 -19.51
C ILE A 58 -1.39 -1.76 -19.66
N LEU A 59 -2.20 -2.15 -18.66
CA LEU A 59 -3.66 -1.93 -18.67
C LEU A 59 -4.07 -0.47 -18.81
N GLN A 60 -3.39 0.42 -18.09
CA GLN A 60 -3.65 1.86 -18.18
C GLN A 60 -3.26 2.42 -19.56
N LYS A 61 -2.17 1.94 -20.18
CA LYS A 61 -1.80 2.34 -21.55
C LYS A 61 -2.83 1.85 -22.58
N LYS A 62 -3.46 0.69 -22.36
CA LYS A 62 -4.58 0.21 -23.17
C LYS A 62 -5.86 1.03 -22.96
N LYS A 63 -6.23 1.37 -21.72
CA LYS A 63 -7.34 2.30 -21.43
C LYS A 63 -7.15 3.68 -22.09
N LYS A 64 -5.91 4.12 -22.26
CA LYS A 64 -5.54 5.35 -22.98
C LYS A 64 -5.43 5.17 -24.50
N GLY A 65 -5.83 4.01 -25.03
CA GLY A 65 -5.88 3.70 -26.47
C GLY A 65 -4.51 3.55 -27.14
N THR A 66 -3.44 3.24 -26.39
CA THR A 66 -2.05 3.27 -26.90
C THR A 66 -1.41 1.89 -27.04
N LEU A 67 -2.08 0.79 -26.65
CA LEU A 67 -1.56 -0.59 -26.73
C LEU A 67 -2.71 -1.62 -26.84
N ASP A 68 -2.61 -2.59 -27.76
CA ASP A 68 -3.73 -3.48 -28.12
C ASP A 68 -3.63 -4.97 -27.68
N ASN A 69 -2.59 -5.39 -26.94
CA ASN A 69 -2.28 -6.83 -26.85
C ASN A 69 -2.46 -7.47 -25.45
N LEU A 70 -3.60 -7.27 -24.77
CA LEU A 70 -3.93 -8.03 -23.54
C LEU A 70 -5.33 -8.66 -23.65
N SER A 71 -5.43 -9.94 -23.25
CA SER A 71 -6.69 -10.66 -23.09
C SER A 71 -7.49 -10.13 -21.90
N VAL A 72 -8.82 -10.16 -21.98
CA VAL A 72 -9.75 -9.65 -20.94
C VAL A 72 -9.45 -10.25 -19.56
N GLU A 73 -9.13 -11.54 -19.52
CA GLU A 73 -8.79 -12.28 -18.29
C GLU A 73 -7.54 -11.73 -17.59
N GLN A 74 -6.51 -11.36 -18.36
CA GLN A 74 -5.30 -10.74 -17.83
C GLN A 74 -5.57 -9.33 -17.32
N GLU A 75 -6.60 -8.66 -17.83
CA GLU A 75 -7.01 -7.32 -17.40
C GLU A 75 -7.70 -7.31 -16.05
N GLU A 76 -8.63 -8.23 -15.84
CA GLU A 76 -9.31 -8.39 -14.56
C GLU A 76 -8.34 -8.89 -13.48
N ALA A 77 -7.53 -9.90 -13.81
CA ALA A 77 -6.56 -10.48 -12.88
C ALA A 77 -5.52 -9.45 -12.41
N ALA A 78 -5.03 -8.60 -13.33
CA ALA A 78 -4.20 -7.48 -12.93
C ALA A 78 -5.06 -6.46 -12.17
N GLY A 79 -6.16 -5.94 -12.72
CA GLY A 79 -7.01 -4.90 -12.10
C GLY A 79 -7.38 -5.14 -10.63
N ASN A 80 -7.60 -6.40 -10.24
CA ASN A 80 -8.03 -6.78 -8.88
C ASN A 80 -6.89 -7.20 -7.94
N TRP A 81 -5.63 -7.21 -8.41
CA TRP A 81 -4.52 -7.75 -7.60
C TRP A 81 -4.26 -6.95 -6.32
N TYR A 82 -4.21 -5.61 -6.37
CA TYR A 82 -4.01 -4.77 -5.16
C TYR A 82 -5.22 -4.84 -4.22
N GLU A 83 -6.42 -5.01 -4.78
CA GLU A 83 -7.64 -5.16 -4.00
C GLU A 83 -7.66 -6.48 -3.24
N ASN A 84 -7.35 -7.58 -3.92
CA ASN A 84 -7.19 -8.90 -3.29
C ASN A 84 -6.10 -8.90 -2.22
N LEU A 85 -4.99 -8.19 -2.48
CA LEU A 85 -3.92 -8.05 -1.49
C LEU A 85 -4.37 -7.22 -0.27
N GLY A 86 -5.20 -6.20 -0.50
CA GLY A 86 -5.80 -5.39 0.58
C GLY A 86 -6.75 -6.22 1.43
N ASN A 87 -7.62 -7.01 0.79
CA ASN A 87 -8.53 -7.94 1.47
C ASN A 87 -7.75 -8.95 2.32
N TYR A 88 -6.65 -9.48 1.79
CA TYR A 88 -5.76 -10.37 2.54
C TYR A 88 -5.16 -9.67 3.78
N ALA A 89 -4.69 -8.43 3.63
CA ALA A 89 -4.16 -7.65 4.74
C ALA A 89 -5.23 -7.39 5.83
N VAL A 90 -6.45 -6.98 5.44
CA VAL A 90 -7.58 -6.76 6.36
C VAL A 90 -7.95 -8.03 7.13
N GLN A 91 -8.03 -9.17 6.45
CA GLN A 91 -8.34 -10.46 7.07
C GLN A 91 -7.34 -10.83 8.17
N HIS A 92 -6.07 -10.43 8.00
CA HIS A 92 -5.00 -10.71 8.94
C HIS A 92 -4.72 -9.55 9.92
N GLY A 93 -5.51 -8.48 9.88
CA GLY A 93 -5.32 -7.33 10.76
C GLY A 93 -4.02 -6.59 10.49
N VAL A 94 -3.67 -6.42 9.21
CA VAL A 94 -2.50 -5.66 8.76
C VAL A 94 -2.97 -4.36 8.12
N THR A 95 -2.38 -3.24 8.55
CA THR A 95 -2.61 -1.92 7.93
C THR A 95 -1.47 -1.60 6.96
N VAL A 96 -1.81 -1.08 5.77
CA VAL A 96 -0.81 -0.67 4.78
C VAL A 96 -0.83 0.84 4.59
N ASN A 97 0.31 1.48 4.78
CA ASN A 97 0.52 2.91 4.56
C ASN A 97 1.51 3.13 3.43
N VAL A 98 1.31 4.19 2.65
CA VAL A 98 2.15 4.51 1.48
C VAL A 98 2.71 5.92 1.62
N ILE A 99 4.02 6.02 1.42
CA ILE A 99 4.76 7.28 1.38
C ILE A 99 5.36 7.42 -0.03
N SER A 100 4.94 8.45 -0.74
CA SER A 100 5.42 8.79 -2.09
C SER A 100 6.38 9.98 -2.02
N ILE A 101 7.59 9.83 -2.56
CA ILE A 101 8.70 10.81 -2.40
C ILE A 101 8.83 11.79 -3.60
N THR A 102 7.96 11.73 -4.60
CA THR A 102 8.11 12.58 -5.82
C THR A 102 6.76 13.02 -6.41
N ASP A 103 6.78 14.08 -7.23
CA ASP A 103 5.58 14.85 -7.56
C ASP A 103 4.61 14.26 -8.59
N ASP A 104 4.99 13.36 -9.51
CA ASP A 104 4.05 13.03 -10.60
C ASP A 104 4.11 11.60 -11.21
N GLY A 105 4.90 10.69 -10.62
CA GLY A 105 5.11 9.37 -11.21
C GLY A 105 4.21 8.28 -10.63
N CYS A 106 4.07 8.21 -9.30
CA CYS A 106 3.44 7.08 -8.64
C CYS A 106 1.93 7.06 -8.93
N ARG A 107 1.49 6.07 -9.72
CA ARG A 107 0.06 5.81 -9.97
C ARG A 107 -0.59 5.28 -8.70
N MET A 108 -1.02 6.23 -7.88
CA MET A 108 -1.56 6.00 -6.54
C MET A 108 -3.01 5.52 -6.52
N GLU A 109 -3.67 5.39 -7.68
CA GLU A 109 -5.05 4.91 -7.77
C GLU A 109 -5.17 3.47 -7.23
N ASN A 110 -4.26 2.57 -7.66
CA ASN A 110 -4.31 1.17 -7.24
C ASN A 110 -3.76 0.97 -5.82
N LEU A 111 -2.75 1.75 -5.44
CA LEU A 111 -2.30 1.80 -4.05
C LEU A 111 -3.37 2.40 -3.13
N GLY A 112 -4.20 3.30 -3.66
CA GLY A 112 -5.37 3.88 -2.99
C GLY A 112 -6.34 2.79 -2.57
N LYS A 113 -6.74 1.92 -3.50
CA LYS A 113 -7.62 0.77 -3.18
C LYS A 113 -7.08 -0.07 -2.01
N LEU A 114 -5.77 -0.31 -1.98
CA LEU A 114 -5.11 -1.08 -0.93
C LEU A 114 -5.11 -0.34 0.41
N THR A 115 -4.72 0.94 0.42
CA THR A 115 -4.67 1.75 1.64
C THR A 115 -6.07 1.99 2.19
N ASP A 116 -7.05 2.25 1.33
CA ASP A 116 -8.44 2.50 1.71
C ASP A 116 -9.06 1.25 2.33
N ALA A 117 -8.85 0.06 1.72
CA ALA A 117 -9.32 -1.20 2.28
C ALA A 117 -8.75 -1.47 3.68
N THR A 118 -7.48 -1.10 3.91
CA THR A 118 -6.76 -1.37 5.16
C THR A 118 -6.86 -0.23 6.19
N ASN A 119 -7.64 0.82 5.91
CA ASN A 119 -7.71 2.07 6.68
C ASN A 119 -6.33 2.69 6.95
N GLY A 120 -5.42 2.55 5.99
CA GLY A 120 -4.14 3.24 5.99
C GLY A 120 -4.23 4.62 5.35
N TYR A 121 -3.07 5.21 5.06
CA TYR A 121 -2.98 6.50 4.39
C TYR A 121 -1.96 6.50 3.26
N ILE A 122 -2.17 7.42 2.34
CA ILE A 122 -1.21 7.81 1.32
C ILE A 122 -0.70 9.21 1.65
N ARG A 123 0.62 9.36 1.76
CA ARG A 123 1.24 10.67 1.99
C ARG A 123 2.29 10.96 0.92
N ARG A 124 2.13 12.08 0.22
CA ARG A 124 3.19 12.65 -0.63
C ARG A 124 4.12 13.50 0.23
N ILE A 125 5.42 13.28 0.09
CA ILE A 125 6.45 13.98 0.84
C ILE A 125 7.46 14.54 -0.15
N ASP A 126 7.73 15.83 -0.01
CA ASP A 126 8.84 16.50 -0.67
C ASP A 126 10.16 15.96 -0.08
N PRO A 127 11.12 15.51 -0.90
CA PRO A 127 12.43 15.03 -0.43
C PRO A 127 13.13 16.00 0.52
N LEU A 128 12.96 17.32 0.34
CA LEU A 128 13.57 18.34 1.18
C LEU A 128 12.95 18.41 2.59
N LYS A 129 11.75 17.86 2.76
CA LYS A 129 11.00 17.84 4.03
C LYS A 129 10.84 16.43 4.59
N LEU A 130 11.65 15.48 4.12
CA LEU A 130 11.56 14.07 4.49
C LEU A 130 11.72 13.88 6.00
N THR A 131 12.79 14.41 6.59
CA THR A 131 13.12 14.23 8.00
C THR A 131 12.03 14.77 8.94
N GLU A 132 11.51 15.95 8.66
CA GLU A 132 10.44 16.57 9.45
C GLU A 132 9.15 15.76 9.35
N LYS A 133 8.74 15.36 8.13
CA LYS A 133 7.46 14.68 7.92
C LYS A 133 7.46 13.21 8.30
N PHE A 134 8.61 12.52 8.25
CA PHE A 134 8.73 11.13 8.64
C PHE A 134 8.58 10.92 10.15
N SER A 135 9.05 11.87 10.98
CA SER A 135 8.86 11.79 12.44
C SER A 135 7.38 11.64 12.80
N GLY A 136 6.54 12.55 12.31
CA GLY A 136 5.09 12.51 12.56
C GLY A 136 4.32 11.36 11.89
N ILE A 137 4.95 10.55 11.03
CA ILE A 137 4.36 9.34 10.42
C ILE A 137 4.50 8.15 11.36
N VAL A 138 5.66 8.05 12.02
CA VAL A 138 5.95 7.00 13.00
C VAL A 138 5.16 7.24 14.29
N ASP A 139 4.88 8.50 14.62
CA ASP A 139 4.18 8.90 15.86
C ASP A 139 2.70 8.50 15.94
N LYS A 140 2.11 7.97 14.85
CA LYS A 140 0.71 7.50 14.83
C LYS A 140 0.66 5.97 14.66
N PRO A 141 0.91 5.20 15.72
CA PRO A 141 0.82 3.74 15.65
C PRO A 141 -0.62 3.29 15.42
N VAL A 142 -0.77 2.14 14.77
CA VAL A 142 -2.06 1.44 14.68
C VAL A 142 -2.47 1.03 16.09
N ILE A 143 -3.51 1.66 16.63
CA ILE A 143 -3.99 1.42 18.00
C ILE A 143 -4.83 0.13 18.08
N ALA A 144 -5.59 -0.17 17.02
CA ALA A 144 -6.42 -1.36 16.95
C ALA A 144 -6.74 -1.71 15.49
N THR A 145 -6.89 -3.01 15.22
CA THR A 145 -7.31 -3.54 13.92
C THR A 145 -8.58 -4.38 14.10
N GLN A 146 -9.43 -4.42 13.06
CA GLN A 146 -10.68 -5.19 13.05
C GLN A 146 -11.66 -4.77 14.16
N CYS A 147 -11.69 -3.47 14.43
CA CYS A 147 -12.66 -2.88 15.34
C CYS A 147 -14.07 -3.02 14.76
N GLN A 148 -15.03 -3.38 15.61
CA GLN A 148 -16.45 -3.36 15.28
C GLN A 148 -17.15 -2.40 16.24
N ALA A 149 -17.93 -1.47 15.70
CA ALA A 149 -18.80 -0.61 16.48
C ALA A 149 -20.23 -1.11 16.35
N LYS A 150 -20.90 -1.36 17.48
CA LYS A 150 -22.31 -1.70 17.54
C LYS A 150 -23.07 -0.56 18.21
N MET A 151 -23.95 0.10 17.47
CA MET A 151 -24.86 1.09 18.03
C MET A 151 -26.21 0.44 18.33
N ILE A 152 -26.75 0.70 19.52
CA ILE A 152 -28.07 0.24 19.94
C ILE A 152 -28.95 1.49 20.03
N LEU A 153 -30.03 1.51 19.24
CA LEU A 153 -30.93 2.66 19.13
C LEU A 153 -32.26 2.36 19.82
N HIS A 154 -32.93 3.42 20.27
CA HIS A 154 -34.33 3.34 20.70
C HIS A 154 -35.22 2.98 19.50
N PRO A 155 -36.34 2.24 19.66
CA PRO A 155 -37.19 1.81 18.54
C PRO A 155 -37.77 2.94 17.67
N GLY A 156 -37.78 4.17 18.16
CA GLY A 156 -38.21 5.36 17.41
C GLY A 156 -37.10 6.03 16.58
N LEU A 157 -35.89 5.46 16.54
CA LEU A 157 -34.76 5.97 15.77
C LEU A 157 -34.36 4.92 14.72
N GLU A 158 -33.96 5.38 13.54
CA GLU A 158 -33.41 4.55 12.47
C GLU A 158 -32.08 5.10 11.96
N PHE A 159 -31.33 4.26 11.25
CA PHE A 159 -30.15 4.71 10.50
C PHE A 159 -30.62 5.40 9.23
N CYS A 160 -30.40 6.71 9.11
CA CYS A 160 -30.36 7.36 7.82
C CYS A 160 -28.95 7.18 7.25
N ILE A 161 -28.81 6.35 6.21
CA ILE A 161 -27.56 6.14 5.46
C ILE A 161 -27.68 6.87 4.13
#